data_AF-A0A0G1XWE6-F1
#
_entry.id   AF-A0A0G1XWE6-F1
#
_cell.length_a   1.000
_cell.length_b   1.000
_cell.length_c   1.000
_cell.angle_alpha   90.00
_cell.angle_beta   90.00
_cell.angle_gamma   90.00
#
_symmetry.space_group_name_H-M   'P 1'
#
loop_
_entity.id
_entity.type
_entity.pdbx_description
1 polymer ?
#
loop_
_entity_poly.entity_id
_entity_poly.type
_entity_poly.pdbx_seq_one_letter_code
_entity_poly.pdbx_strand_id
1 'polypeptide(L)'
;MTVGRSVRVRPGTWLIKIESDPKVYAIEPGGIRRWVASEEVALELYGAEWNKKIIDVSAAFFSGYKDGATMTAGGAHSKGSLVQNAGGDVYYVTESGTLRLLGSVVARVANGLQSRFAQSATAADLALTQGAAIDGEEDVLHAYQDIGRE
;
A
#
# COMPACT_ATOMS: atom_id res chain seq x y z
N MET A 1 25.05 -7.73 -19.19
CA MET A 1 24.09 -6.64 -19.49
C MET A 1 22.85 -6.92 -18.66
N THR A 2 22.75 -6.32 -17.49
CA THR A 2 21.60 -6.52 -16.60
C THR A 2 20.48 -5.65 -17.14
N VAL A 3 19.51 -6.28 -17.80
CA VAL A 3 18.25 -5.63 -18.17
C VAL A 3 17.71 -4.95 -16.91
N GLY A 4 17.46 -3.65 -17.00
CA GLY A 4 16.95 -2.86 -15.89
C GLY A 4 15.75 -3.57 -15.28
N ARG A 5 15.88 -3.95 -14.00
CA ARG A 5 14.82 -4.65 -13.27
C ARG A 5 13.53 -3.87 -13.42
N SER A 6 12.45 -4.55 -13.78
CA SER A 6 11.12 -3.97 -13.94
C SER A 6 10.79 -3.10 -12.73
N VAL A 7 10.56 -1.81 -12.96
CA VAL A 7 10.15 -0.85 -11.93
C VAL A 7 8.77 -1.27 -11.45
N ARG A 8 8.70 -1.96 -10.31
CA ARG A 8 7.44 -2.29 -9.65
C ARG A 8 7.07 -1.17 -8.71
N VAL A 9 5.84 -0.69 -8.84
CA VAL A 9 5.32 0.40 -8.01
C VAL A 9 5.23 -0.07 -6.58
N ARG A 10 5.65 0.78 -5.63
CA ARG A 10 5.62 0.44 -4.21
C ARG A 10 4.18 0.08 -3.80
N PRO A 11 3.97 -1.09 -3.18
CA PRO A 11 2.63 -1.53 -2.82
C PRO A 11 2.01 -0.60 -1.77
N GLY A 12 0.69 -0.45 -1.81
CA GLY A 12 -0.05 0.47 -0.93
C GLY A 12 0.17 1.97 -1.18
N THR A 13 0.94 2.34 -2.21
CA THR A 13 1.29 3.74 -2.51
C THR A 13 0.59 4.27 -3.76
N TRP A 14 0.54 3.45 -4.80
CA TRP A 14 -0.02 3.80 -6.11
C TRP A 14 -1.10 2.81 -6.51
N LEU A 15 -2.09 3.32 -7.21
CA LEU A 15 -3.19 2.57 -7.80
C LEU A 15 -2.89 2.32 -9.27
N ILE A 16 -3.36 1.21 -9.80
CA ILE A 16 -3.25 0.89 -11.23
C ILE A 16 -4.63 0.81 -11.87
N LYS A 17 -4.73 1.25 -13.12
CA LYS A 17 -5.90 0.99 -13.98
C LYS A 17 -5.43 0.60 -15.37
N ILE A 18 -6.34 0.00 -16.15
CA ILE A 18 -6.13 -0.26 -17.57
C ILE A 18 -7.03 0.65 -18.40
N GLU A 19 -6.57 1.07 -19.58
CA GLU A 19 -7.37 1.94 -20.45
C GLU A 19 -8.68 1.28 -20.91
N SER A 20 -8.71 -0.05 -20.95
CA SER A 20 -9.86 -0.83 -21.39
C SER A 20 -10.93 -1.07 -20.32
N ASP A 21 -10.67 -0.79 -19.05
CA ASP A 21 -11.60 -1.06 -17.94
C ASP A 21 -11.54 0.09 -16.91
N PRO A 22 -12.70 0.67 -16.55
CA PRO A 22 -12.75 1.82 -15.65
C PRO A 22 -12.42 1.48 -14.19
N LYS A 23 -12.17 0.21 -13.84
CA LYS A 23 -11.86 -0.20 -12.47
C LYS A 23 -10.43 0.16 -12.09
N VAL A 24 -10.30 0.54 -10.83
CA VAL A 24 -9.03 0.91 -10.21
C VAL A 24 -8.64 -0.18 -9.22
N TYR A 25 -7.36 -0.55 -9.23
CA TYR A 25 -6.83 -1.63 -8.43
C TYR A 25 -5.67 -1.15 -7.57
N ALA A 26 -5.68 -1.53 -6.29
CA ALA A 26 -4.55 -1.37 -5.40
C ALA A 26 -3.60 -2.57 -5.52
N ILE A 27 -2.29 -2.35 -5.47
CA ILE A 27 -1.30 -3.41 -5.49
C ILE A 27 -0.77 -3.68 -4.09
N GLU A 28 -0.82 -4.96 -3.70
CA GLU A 28 -0.24 -5.50 -2.47
C GLU A 28 1.12 -6.18 -2.75
N PRO A 29 2.00 -6.28 -1.73
CA PRO A 29 3.19 -7.12 -1.81
C PRO A 29 2.81 -8.55 -2.18
N GLY A 30 3.64 -9.19 -3.01
CA GLY A 30 3.35 -10.50 -3.58
C GLY A 30 2.59 -10.49 -4.92
N GLY A 31 2.39 -9.31 -5.53
CA GLY A 31 1.78 -9.20 -6.87
C GLY A 31 0.28 -9.46 -6.86
N ILE A 32 -0.39 -9.08 -5.77
CA ILE A 32 -1.85 -9.21 -5.63
C ILE A 32 -2.48 -7.86 -5.98
N ARG A 33 -3.48 -7.87 -6.86
CA ARG A 33 -4.31 -6.70 -7.17
C ARG A 33 -5.63 -6.79 -6.40
N ARG A 34 -5.97 -5.75 -5.66
CA ARG A 34 -7.28 -5.62 -5.00
C ARG A 34 -8.11 -4.59 -5.73
N TRP A 35 -9.27 -4.99 -6.21
CA TRP A 35 -10.20 -4.07 -6.85
C TRP A 35 -10.76 -3.09 -5.81
N VAL A 36 -10.72 -1.79 -6.10
CA VAL A 36 -11.39 -0.77 -5.30
C VAL A 36 -12.83 -0.65 -5.78
N ALA A 37 -13.79 -1.06 -4.95
CA ALA A 37 -15.18 -1.27 -5.38
C ALA A 37 -15.86 -0.01 -5.94
N SER A 38 -15.53 1.17 -5.42
CA SER A 38 -16.05 2.45 -5.90
C SER A 38 -15.10 3.62 -5.64
N GLU A 39 -15.38 4.76 -6.29
CA GLU A 39 -14.67 6.02 -6.06
C GLU A 39 -14.81 6.49 -4.60
N GLU A 40 -15.95 6.25 -3.96
CA GLU A 40 -16.17 6.59 -2.55
C GLU A 40 -15.19 5.83 -1.64
N VAL A 41 -14.95 4.53 -1.94
CA VAL A 41 -13.93 3.73 -1.24
C VAL A 41 -12.53 4.27 -1.50
N ALA A 42 -12.25 4.68 -2.74
CA ALA A 42 -10.96 5.27 -3.08
C ALA A 42 -10.72 6.60 -2.35
N LEU A 43 -11.75 7.43 -2.23
CA LEU A 43 -11.72 8.69 -1.47
C LEU A 43 -11.51 8.45 0.02
N GLU A 44 -12.17 7.45 0.59
CA GLU A 44 -12.06 7.12 2.01
C GLU A 44 -10.68 6.57 2.37
N LEU A 45 -10.15 5.66 1.54
CA LEU A 45 -8.86 5.00 1.79
C LEU A 45 -7.68 5.87 1.35
N TYR A 46 -7.73 6.48 0.17
CA TYR A 46 -6.57 7.17 -0.42
C TYR A 46 -6.65 8.70 -0.34
N GLY A 47 -7.74 9.23 0.19
CA GLY A 47 -8.03 10.66 0.31
C GLY A 47 -8.50 11.30 -1.01
N ALA A 48 -8.79 12.60 -1.00
CA ALA A 48 -9.24 13.36 -2.17
C ALA A 48 -8.27 13.32 -3.37
N GLU A 49 -6.98 13.07 -3.11
CA GLU A 49 -5.91 13.04 -4.11
C GLU A 49 -5.66 11.62 -4.67
N TRP A 50 -6.55 10.66 -4.40
CA TRP A 50 -6.44 9.28 -4.89
C TRP A 50 -6.30 9.20 -6.41
N ASN A 51 -7.02 10.06 -7.13
CA ASN A 51 -7.02 10.13 -8.59
C ASN A 51 -5.65 10.51 -9.17
N LYS A 52 -4.82 11.27 -8.42
CA LYS A 52 -3.44 11.62 -8.81
C LYS A 52 -2.44 10.50 -8.54
N LYS A 53 -2.86 9.47 -7.79
CA LYS A 53 -2.06 8.28 -7.47
C LYS A 53 -2.38 7.11 -8.39
N ILE A 54 -3.16 7.32 -9.45
CA ILE A 54 -3.49 6.30 -10.45
C ILE A 54 -2.44 6.29 -11.56
N ILE A 55 -1.94 5.11 -11.87
CA ILE A 55 -1.05 4.84 -13.01
C ILE A 55 -1.81 4.00 -14.02
N ASP A 56 -1.87 4.50 -15.26
CA ASP A 56 -2.31 3.75 -16.41
C ASP A 56 -1.25 2.72 -16.80
N VAL A 57 -1.63 1.45 -16.80
CA VAL A 57 -0.77 0.35 -17.21
C VAL A 57 -1.43 -0.45 -18.32
N SER A 58 -0.62 -0.99 -19.23
CA SER A 58 -1.12 -1.86 -20.30
C SER A 58 -1.70 -3.14 -19.70
N ALA A 59 -2.77 -3.67 -20.31
CA ALA A 59 -3.40 -4.94 -19.93
C ALA A 59 -2.42 -6.13 -19.93
N ALA A 60 -1.31 -6.04 -20.68
CA ALA A 60 -0.24 -7.04 -20.65
C ALA A 60 0.35 -7.21 -19.23
N PHE A 61 0.55 -6.11 -18.50
CA PHE A 61 1.04 -6.16 -17.11
C PHE A 61 0.00 -6.71 -16.15
N PHE A 62 -1.30 -6.56 -16.45
CA PHE A 62 -2.40 -7.10 -15.65
C PHE A 62 -2.42 -8.63 -15.60
N SER A 63 -1.91 -9.30 -16.64
CA SER A 63 -1.86 -10.77 -16.70
C SER A 63 -0.96 -11.41 -15.63
N GLY A 64 0.00 -10.66 -15.09
CA GLY A 64 0.94 -11.14 -14.06
C GLY A 64 0.47 -10.95 -12.62
N TYR A 65 -0.64 -10.24 -12.39
CA TYR A 65 -1.17 -9.99 -11.04
C TYR A 65 -2.29 -10.96 -10.68
N LYS A 66 -2.31 -11.41 -9.42
CA LYS A 66 -3.36 -12.27 -8.87
C LYS A 66 -4.49 -11.43 -8.31
N ASP A 67 -5.74 -11.83 -8.54
CA ASP A 67 -6.90 -11.18 -7.93
C ASP A 67 -6.95 -11.46 -6.42
N GLY A 68 -6.92 -10.39 -5.63
CA GLY A 68 -7.13 -10.41 -4.19
C GLY A 68 -8.56 -10.04 -3.81
N ALA A 69 -8.82 -9.95 -2.50
CA ALA A 69 -10.16 -9.52 -2.04
C ALA A 69 -10.44 -8.07 -2.43
N THR A 70 -11.65 -7.80 -2.89
CA THR A 70 -12.12 -6.44 -3.19
C THR A 70 -12.05 -5.54 -1.96
N MET A 71 -11.60 -4.30 -2.14
CA MET A 71 -11.62 -3.27 -1.10
C MET A 71 -13.02 -2.64 -1.06
N THR A 72 -13.64 -2.66 0.11
CA THR A 72 -14.93 -2.04 0.40
C THR A 72 -14.76 -0.87 1.36
N ALA A 73 -15.76 0.01 1.42
CA ALA A 73 -15.80 1.08 2.40
C ALA A 73 -15.68 0.52 3.82
N GLY A 74 -14.91 1.20 4.67
CA GLY A 74 -14.58 0.78 6.03
C GLY A 74 -13.64 -0.43 6.12
N GLY A 75 -13.09 -0.90 4.99
CA GLY A 75 -12.12 -2.00 4.97
C GLY A 75 -10.73 -1.58 5.44
N ALA A 76 -9.90 -2.57 5.78
CA ALA A 76 -8.48 -2.34 6.05
C ALA A 76 -7.74 -1.99 4.75
N HIS A 77 -6.73 -1.14 4.85
CA HIS A 77 -5.85 -0.80 3.75
C HIS A 77 -5.10 -2.03 3.22
N SER A 78 -4.69 -1.95 1.95
CA SER A 78 -3.82 -2.97 1.35
C SER A 78 -2.55 -3.16 2.18
N LYS A 79 -2.08 -4.40 2.26
CA LYS A 79 -0.77 -4.74 2.83
C LYS A 79 0.31 -3.87 2.19
N GLY A 80 1.26 -3.40 3.01
CA GLY A 80 2.31 -2.45 2.61
C GLY A 80 1.89 -0.98 2.64
N SER A 81 0.62 -0.66 2.94
CA SER A 81 0.17 0.72 3.08
C SER A 81 0.62 1.31 4.42
N LEU A 82 0.91 2.61 4.38
CA LEU A 82 1.11 3.43 5.55
C LEU A 82 -0.24 4.01 5.98
N VAL A 83 -0.61 3.81 7.24
CA VAL A 83 -1.83 4.40 7.81
C VAL A 83 -1.45 5.28 8.99
N GLN A 84 -2.06 6.45 9.12
CA GLN A 84 -1.82 7.39 10.20
C GLN A 84 -3.12 7.53 10.99
N ASN A 85 -3.02 7.33 12.30
CA ASN A 85 -4.14 7.56 13.21
C ASN A 85 -4.30 9.06 13.48
N ALA A 86 -5.49 9.47 13.93
CA ALA A 86 -5.80 10.85 14.30
C ALA A 86 -4.87 11.41 15.39
N GLY A 87 -4.24 10.54 16.19
CA GLY A 87 -3.21 10.89 17.18
C GLY A 87 -1.86 11.32 16.58
N GLY A 88 -1.68 11.21 15.26
CA GLY A 88 -0.42 11.52 14.57
C GLY A 88 0.52 10.32 14.43
N ASP A 89 0.24 9.23 15.14
CA ASP A 89 0.95 7.95 15.05
C ASP A 89 0.80 7.32 13.68
N VAL A 90 1.93 6.99 13.05
CA VAL A 90 1.96 6.31 11.75
C VAL A 90 2.20 4.82 11.99
N TYR A 91 1.35 4.00 11.40
CA TYR A 91 1.43 2.55 11.42
C TYR A 91 1.70 2.03 10.01
N TYR A 92 2.33 0.87 9.94
CA TYR A 92 2.58 0.14 8.71
C TYR A 92 1.83 -1.19 8.74
N VAL A 93 1.04 -1.44 7.69
CA VAL A 93 0.31 -2.70 7.51
C VAL A 93 1.28 -3.72 6.92
N THR A 94 1.69 -4.72 7.70
CA THR A 94 2.59 -5.77 7.22
C THR A 94 1.88 -6.79 6.31
N GLU A 95 2.64 -7.60 5.57
CA GLU A 95 2.09 -8.68 4.74
C GLU A 95 1.30 -9.72 5.57
N SER A 96 1.62 -9.84 6.86
CA SER A 96 0.92 -10.71 7.81
C SER A 96 -0.45 -10.18 8.23
N GLY A 97 -0.83 -8.95 7.80
CA GLY A 97 -2.06 -8.29 8.26
C GLY A 97 -1.95 -7.75 9.69
N THR A 98 -0.73 -7.42 10.12
CA THR A 98 -0.45 -6.87 11.45
C THR A 98 -0.09 -5.38 11.30
N LEU A 99 -0.62 -4.53 12.17
CA LEU A 99 -0.21 -3.13 12.24
C LEU A 99 1.04 -3.00 13.10
N ARG A 100 2.13 -2.45 12.57
CA ARG A 100 3.30 -2.10 13.37
C ARG A 100 3.39 -0.58 13.49
N LEU A 101 3.46 -0.07 14.71
CA LEU A 101 3.62 1.36 15.00
C LEU A 101 5.02 1.83 14.58
N LEU A 102 5.12 2.93 13.84
CA LEU A 102 6.36 3.66 13.60
C LEU A 102 6.43 4.85 14.56
N GLY A 103 7.02 4.61 15.73
CA GLY A 103 7.12 5.62 16.79
C GLY A 103 8.10 6.76 16.49
N SER A 104 9.02 6.56 15.54
CA SER A 104 10.07 7.55 15.24
C SER A 104 10.08 8.01 13.79
N VAL A 105 10.23 9.33 13.61
CA VAL A 105 10.46 9.95 12.28
C VAL A 105 11.74 9.41 11.65
N VAL A 106 12.74 9.04 12.46
CA VAL A 106 13.99 8.44 12.00
C VAL A 106 13.73 7.09 11.35
N ALA A 107 12.89 6.25 11.97
CA ALA A 107 12.49 4.97 11.40
C ALA A 107 11.76 5.16 10.06
N ARG A 108 10.86 6.15 9.93
CA ARG A 108 10.22 6.43 8.63
C ARG A 108 11.23 6.81 7.54
N VAL A 109 12.14 7.74 7.84
CA VAL A 109 13.10 8.24 6.86
C VAL A 109 14.10 7.15 6.47
N ALA A 110 14.61 6.38 7.43
CA ALA A 110 15.49 5.24 7.18
C ALA A 110 14.81 4.17 6.32
N ASN A 111 13.53 3.89 6.58
CA ASN A 111 12.74 2.95 5.79
C ASN A 111 12.17 3.56 4.48
N GLY A 112 12.57 4.78 4.09
CA GLY A 112 12.08 5.44 2.87
C GLY A 112 10.56 5.69 2.83
N LEU A 113 9.89 5.63 3.98
CA LEU A 113 8.45 5.84 4.15
C LEU A 113 8.19 7.35 4.20
N GLN A 114 7.54 7.89 3.16
CA GLN A 114 7.24 9.31 3.09
C GLN A 114 5.82 9.57 3.59
N SER A 115 5.67 10.53 4.51
CA SER A 115 4.38 10.90 5.10
C SER A 115 3.31 11.32 4.08
N ARG A 116 3.71 11.78 2.88
CA ARG A 116 2.78 12.07 1.78
C ARG A 116 1.98 10.86 1.27
N PHE A 117 2.45 9.65 1.59
CA PHE A 117 1.79 8.39 1.26
C PHE A 117 1.12 7.75 2.47
N ALA A 118 1.21 8.37 3.66
CA ALA A 118 0.45 7.93 4.82
C ALA A 118 -1.03 8.30 4.61
N GLN A 119 -1.88 7.29 4.64
CA GLN A 119 -3.33 7.40 4.52
C GLN A 119 -3.96 7.53 5.89
N SER A 120 -5.20 8.02 5.98
CA SER A 120 -5.93 8.04 7.25
C SER A 120 -6.28 6.61 7.67
N ALA A 121 -5.93 6.20 8.89
CA ALA A 121 -6.29 4.89 9.40
C ALA A 121 -7.81 4.75 9.51
N THR A 122 -8.37 3.68 8.96
CA THR A 122 -9.79 3.33 9.14
C THR A 122 -9.99 2.53 10.43
N ALA A 123 -11.24 2.40 10.87
CA ALA A 123 -11.58 1.56 12.02
C ALA A 123 -11.18 0.09 11.81
N ALA A 124 -11.20 -0.41 10.57
CA ALA A 124 -10.76 -1.76 10.25
C ALA A 124 -9.23 -1.91 10.28
N ASP A 125 -8.48 -0.87 9.94
CA ASP A 125 -7.04 -0.89 10.16
C ASP A 125 -6.75 -1.02 11.64
N LEU A 126 -7.30 -0.13 12.48
CA LEU A 126 -7.08 -0.14 13.93
C LEU A 126 -7.58 -1.43 14.62
N ALA A 127 -8.46 -2.19 13.96
CA ALA A 127 -8.90 -3.51 14.41
C ALA A 127 -7.91 -4.64 14.09
N LEU A 128 -6.92 -4.40 13.22
CA LEU A 128 -5.83 -5.36 12.95
C LEU A 128 -4.97 -5.53 14.20
N THR A 129 -4.46 -6.75 14.40
CA THR A 129 -3.55 -7.06 15.49
C THR A 129 -2.35 -6.10 15.44
N GLN A 130 -2.09 -5.40 16.54
CA GLN A 130 -0.91 -4.55 16.66
C GLN A 130 0.30 -5.41 17.01
N GLY A 131 1.33 -5.33 16.19
CA GLY A 131 2.61 -5.99 16.37
C GLY A 131 3.62 -5.08 17.09
N ALA A 132 4.86 -5.57 17.19
CA ALA A 132 5.95 -4.80 17.77
C ALA A 132 6.17 -3.46 17.04
N ALA A 133 6.43 -2.40 17.81
CA ALA A 133 6.80 -1.11 17.26
C ALA A 133 8.11 -1.21 16.44
N ILE A 134 8.22 -0.32 15.46
CA ILE A 134 9.40 -0.13 14.61
C ILE A 134 10.05 1.17 15.07
N ASP A 135 11.13 1.03 15.82
CA ASP A 135 11.90 2.16 16.37
C ASP A 135 13.17 2.47 15.54
N GLY A 136 13.47 1.66 14.52
CA GLY A 136 14.66 1.80 13.68
C GLY A 136 14.49 1.38 12.22
N GLU A 137 15.62 1.29 11.51
CA GLU A 137 15.67 0.70 10.16
C GLU A 137 15.45 -0.81 10.25
N GLU A 138 14.52 -1.33 9.48
CA GLU A 138 14.30 -2.77 9.39
C GLU A 138 14.47 -3.20 7.93
N ASP A 139 15.48 -4.03 7.64
CA ASP A 139 15.73 -4.56 6.28
C ASP A 139 14.48 -5.26 5.70
N VAL A 140 13.65 -5.85 6.57
CA VAL A 140 12.38 -6.46 6.16
C VAL A 140 11.43 -5.43 5.53
N LEU A 141 11.42 -4.18 6.01
CA LEU A 141 10.59 -3.12 5.43
C LEU A 141 11.11 -2.65 4.07
N HIS A 142 12.43 -2.69 3.85
CA HIS A 142 13.00 -2.48 2.52
C HIS A 142 12.66 -3.64 1.58
N ALA A 143 12.73 -4.88 2.07
CA ALA A 143 12.32 -6.07 1.31
C ALA A 143 10.81 -6.05 0.97
N TYR A 144 9.94 -5.56 1.87
CA TYR A 144 8.51 -5.42 1.58
C TYR A 144 8.18 -4.31 0.57
N GLN A 145 9.05 -3.31 0.45
CA GLN A 145 8.93 -2.26 -0.56
C GLN A 145 9.47 -2.71 -1.93
N ASP A 146 10.44 -3.61 -1.90
CA ASP A 146 11.04 -4.20 -3.08
C ASP A 146 10.33 -5.53 -3.42
N ILE A 147 9.22 -5.42 -4.17
CA ILE A 147 8.46 -6.59 -4.66
C ILE A 147 9.26 -7.45 -5.68
N GLY A 148 10.59 -7.32 -5.73
CA GLY A 148 11.47 -7.90 -6.74
C GLY A 148 12.75 -8.56 -6.24
N ARG A 149 12.90 -8.77 -4.93
CA ARG A 149 13.96 -9.62 -4.38
C ARG A 149 13.44 -11.05 -4.25
N GLU A 150 13.66 -11.84 -5.30
CA GLU A 150 13.76 -13.30 -5.17
C GLU A 150 14.97 -13.66 -4.30
#